data_AF-A0A374AY01-F1
#
_entry.id   AF-A0A374AY01-F1
#
_cell.length_a   1.000
_cell.length_b   1.000
_cell.length_c   1.000
_cell.angle_alpha   90.00
_cell.angle_beta   90.00
_cell.angle_gamma   90.00
#
_symmetry.space_group_name_H-M   'P 1'
#
loop_
_entity.id
_entity.type
_entity.pdbx_description
1 polymer ?
#
loop_
_entity_poly.entity_id
_entity_poly.type
_entity_poly.pdbx_seq_one_letter_code
_entity_poly.pdbx_strand_id
1 'polypeptide(L)'
;MKLKFRWIRYIAERLPKEIRERRKTEIEACFTGTKKQLEEKVMESLYEQVKIVVVATAIFLMILLLTIVMYLSQDRRILITRDETGGETTEKQIRIKTKKDDDIYSLTIRPKGYTKSQITDALDRGEKYLKEHLVAKNKSINEVSKHLEMPSKIQGENITVQWQSDDPAVIDEEGNVFSKNVKKDYIVNLNARMECQGEVRILKIPVCVVPGNSGKRVSEKQKIIADLKKLEEKYITKEQFYLPDVIRQGRLLPADNESQIPAILFLGIVVIVFLWYHENEKYKEQKLQTRDQSVQEYPQIITQLMLFLGTGMSVTSALEAVTAEYEKEQMRGNKGKIFVYEQMKKTCREISFGVPQTKAFADMGQKIGVPSYQKLSVLLVQSITRGSTDLFFRLKEEEEEAFFQRKEQAKRKGEEASTKLLAPMMIMLVVILILLMFPALSQFS
;
A
#
# COMPACT_ATOMS: atom_id res chain seq x y z
N MET A 1 -9.74 19.82 25.76
CA MET A 1 -9.82 21.16 25.14
C MET A 1 -10.67 21.07 23.86
N LYS A 2 -11.99 21.30 23.94
CA LYS A 2 -12.88 21.25 22.76
C LYS A 2 -12.71 22.56 21.99
N LEU A 3 -11.75 22.63 21.05
CA LEU A 3 -11.81 23.66 20.01
C LEU A 3 -13.08 23.43 19.20
N LYS A 4 -14.19 24.09 19.59
CA LYS A 4 -15.39 24.17 18.76
C LYS A 4 -15.02 25.03 17.56
N PHE A 5 -14.62 24.38 16.48
CA PHE A 5 -14.34 25.00 15.20
C PHE A 5 -15.62 25.62 14.63
N ARG A 6 -15.93 26.87 15.04
CA ARG A 6 -17.13 27.62 14.61
C ARG A 6 -17.26 27.71 13.07
N TRP A 7 -16.13 27.72 12.37
CA TRP A 7 -16.06 27.71 10.91
C TRP A 7 -16.56 26.40 10.26
N ILE A 8 -16.41 25.23 10.91
CA ILE A 8 -16.98 23.97 10.39
C ILE A 8 -18.51 24.03 10.38
N ARG A 9 -19.12 24.67 11.41
CA ARG A 9 -20.56 24.90 11.46
C ARG A 9 -21.02 25.82 10.32
N TYR A 10 -20.23 26.84 10.00
CA TYR A 10 -20.48 27.72 8.86
C TYR A 10 -20.41 26.98 7.51
N ILE A 11 -19.47 26.04 7.35
CA ILE A 11 -19.38 25.18 6.15
C ILE A 11 -20.61 24.26 6.07
N ALA A 12 -21.01 23.64 7.17
CA ALA A 12 -22.20 22.78 7.22
C ALA A 12 -23.50 23.55 6.89
N GLU A 13 -23.61 24.81 7.34
CA GLU A 13 -24.74 25.69 7.02
C GLU A 13 -24.79 26.10 5.54
N ARG A 14 -23.64 26.13 4.87
CA ARG A 14 -23.50 26.52 3.45
C ARG A 14 -23.53 25.34 2.48
N LEU A 15 -23.76 24.12 2.97
CA LEU A 15 -23.94 22.94 2.13
C LEU A 15 -25.14 23.12 1.17
N PRO A 16 -25.09 22.49 -0.03
CA PRO A 16 -26.21 22.51 -0.98
C PRO A 16 -27.52 22.07 -0.32
N LYS A 17 -28.62 22.75 -0.68
CA LYS A 17 -29.96 22.47 -0.14
C LYS A 17 -30.36 21.00 -0.33
N GLU A 18 -29.98 20.39 -1.44
CA GLU A 18 -30.25 18.98 -1.78
C GLU A 18 -29.70 18.01 -0.72
N ILE A 19 -28.46 18.24 -0.26
CA ILE A 19 -27.81 17.39 0.74
C ILE A 19 -28.51 17.53 2.09
N ARG A 20 -28.86 18.78 2.46
CA ARG A 20 -29.57 19.06 3.70
C ARG A 20 -30.97 18.47 3.71
N GLU A 21 -31.72 18.59 2.61
CA GLU A 21 -33.05 17.98 2.50
C GLU A 21 -32.95 16.45 2.48
N ARG A 22 -31.98 15.85 1.79
CA ARG A 22 -31.77 14.40 1.82
C ARG A 22 -31.52 13.91 3.25
N ARG A 23 -30.58 14.52 3.98
CA ARG A 23 -30.32 14.20 5.39
C ARG A 23 -31.53 14.41 6.28
N LYS A 24 -32.27 15.49 6.05
CA LYS A 24 -33.51 15.77 6.77
C LYS A 24 -34.54 14.67 6.54
N THR A 25 -34.77 14.22 5.31
CA THR A 25 -35.71 13.12 5.01
C THR A 25 -35.27 11.75 5.57
N GLU A 26 -33.95 11.54 5.71
CA GLU A 26 -33.40 10.33 6.35
C GLU A 26 -33.64 10.35 7.87
N ILE A 27 -33.34 11.48 8.53
CA ILE A 27 -33.48 11.63 9.97
C ILE A 27 -34.95 11.76 10.38
N GLU A 28 -35.76 12.50 9.62
CA GLU A 28 -37.19 12.70 9.88
C GLU A 28 -37.95 11.37 9.93
N ALA A 29 -37.59 10.42 9.06
CA ALA A 29 -38.20 9.09 9.01
C ALA A 29 -38.03 8.27 10.30
N CYS A 30 -37.07 8.63 11.17
CA CYS A 30 -36.80 7.94 12.43
C CYS A 30 -36.97 8.84 13.66
N PHE A 31 -37.37 10.10 13.48
CA PHE A 31 -37.34 11.10 14.54
C PHE A 31 -38.74 11.45 15.07
N THR A 32 -38.90 11.45 16.39
CA THR A 32 -40.20 11.68 17.05
C THR A 32 -40.33 13.07 17.68
N GLY A 33 -39.26 13.89 17.67
CA GLY A 33 -39.23 15.21 18.31
C GLY A 33 -39.93 16.33 17.52
N THR A 34 -39.66 17.58 17.94
CA THR A 34 -40.21 18.79 17.29
C THR A 34 -39.42 19.17 16.03
N LYS A 35 -40.01 20.00 15.15
CA LYS A 35 -39.33 20.52 13.95
C LYS A 35 -38.00 21.21 14.28
N LYS A 36 -37.94 21.99 15.37
CA LYS A 36 -36.70 22.63 15.84
C LYS A 36 -35.62 21.62 16.23
N GLN A 37 -36.00 20.58 16.99
CA GLN A 37 -35.05 19.53 17.38
C GLN A 37 -34.59 18.68 16.18
N LEU A 38 -35.47 18.49 15.17
CA LEU A 38 -35.09 17.84 13.93
C LEU A 38 -34.02 18.66 13.19
N GLU A 39 -34.24 19.96 13.02
CA GLU A 39 -33.26 20.85 12.37
C GLU A 39 -31.93 20.89 13.12
N GLU A 40 -31.97 20.92 14.46
CA GLU A 40 -30.78 20.86 15.30
C GLU A 40 -30.02 19.54 15.12
N LYS A 41 -30.72 18.40 15.12
CA LYS A 41 -30.12 17.07 14.94
C LYS A 41 -29.57 16.87 13.52
N VAL A 42 -30.25 17.39 12.50
CA VAL A 42 -29.76 17.42 11.11
C VAL A 42 -28.47 18.25 11.04
N MET A 43 -28.44 19.42 11.69
CA MET A 43 -27.26 20.27 11.71
C MET A 43 -26.08 19.64 12.45
N GLU A 44 -26.35 18.96 13.57
CA GLU A 44 -25.33 18.22 14.33
C GLU A 44 -24.74 17.07 13.52
N SER A 45 -25.59 16.33 12.80
CA SER A 45 -25.15 15.26 11.88
C SER A 45 -24.28 15.80 10.75
N LEU A 46 -24.71 16.88 10.07
CA LEU A 46 -23.93 17.51 9.00
C LEU A 46 -22.61 18.07 9.53
N TYR A 47 -22.60 18.63 10.74
CA TYR A 47 -21.38 19.13 11.36
C TYR A 47 -20.35 18.02 11.61
N GLU A 48 -20.76 16.87 12.14
CA GLU A 48 -19.83 15.73 12.33
C GLU A 48 -19.32 15.17 10.99
N GLN A 49 -20.18 15.10 9.96
CA GLN A 49 -19.73 14.73 8.61
C GLN A 49 -18.68 15.68 8.05
N VAL A 50 -18.96 16.98 8.07
CA VAL A 50 -18.02 17.99 7.55
C VAL A 50 -16.73 17.99 8.36
N LYS A 51 -16.81 17.78 9.68
CA LYS A 51 -15.62 17.68 10.54
C LYS A 51 -14.72 16.53 10.13
N ILE A 52 -15.26 15.34 9.89
CA ILE A 52 -14.48 14.18 9.45
C ILE A 52 -13.79 14.49 8.11
N VAL A 53 -14.54 15.05 7.15
CA VAL A 53 -13.99 15.39 5.83
C VAL A 53 -12.91 16.47 5.92
N VAL A 54 -13.13 17.54 6.69
CA VAL A 54 -12.14 18.61 6.87
C VAL A 54 -10.85 18.07 7.49
N VAL A 55 -10.95 17.22 8.51
CA VAL A 55 -9.77 16.58 9.12
C VAL A 55 -9.05 15.68 8.11
N ALA A 56 -9.78 14.85 7.35
CA ALA A 56 -9.20 14.00 6.31
C ALA A 56 -8.49 14.82 5.22
N THR A 57 -9.10 15.93 4.77
CA THR A 57 -8.49 16.83 3.78
C THR A 57 -7.23 17.52 4.31
N ALA A 58 -7.20 17.91 5.59
CA ALA A 58 -6.02 18.52 6.20
C ALA A 58 -4.85 17.53 6.30
N ILE A 59 -5.13 16.27 6.67
CA ILE A 59 -4.14 15.19 6.70
C ILE A 59 -3.62 14.91 5.28
N PHE A 60 -4.52 14.84 4.30
CA PHE A 60 -4.15 14.63 2.90
C PHE A 60 -3.26 15.75 2.36
N LEU A 61 -3.59 17.01 2.63
CA LEU A 61 -2.77 18.16 2.25
C LEU A 61 -1.41 18.16 2.96
N MET A 62 -1.35 17.73 4.22
CA MET A 62 -0.08 17.59 4.95
C MET A 62 0.83 16.53 4.31
N ILE A 63 0.27 15.37 3.95
CA ILE A 63 1.00 14.30 3.25
C ILE A 63 1.48 14.80 1.88
N LEU A 64 0.61 15.48 1.13
CA LEU A 64 0.97 16.04 -0.17
C LEU A 64 2.10 17.07 -0.05
N LEU A 65 2.02 17.98 0.93
CA LEU A 65 3.08 18.93 1.21
C LEU A 65 4.39 18.23 1.59
N LEU A 66 4.34 17.19 2.42
CA LEU A 66 5.52 16.42 2.79
C LEU A 66 6.15 15.70 1.59
N THR A 67 5.33 15.12 0.69
CA THR A 67 5.84 14.51 -0.55
C THR A 67 6.46 15.54 -1.49
N ILE A 68 5.90 16.74 -1.59
CA ILE A 68 6.47 17.84 -2.38
C ILE A 68 7.78 18.32 -1.76
N VAL A 69 7.84 18.50 -0.44
CA VAL A 69 9.06 18.86 0.27
C VAL A 69 10.13 17.79 0.07
N MET A 70 9.80 16.51 0.17
CA MET A 70 10.74 15.41 -0.12
C MET A 70 11.22 15.43 -1.57
N TYR A 71 10.31 15.67 -2.53
CA TYR A 71 10.64 15.80 -3.94
C TYR A 71 11.55 17.00 -4.24
N LEU A 72 11.34 18.12 -3.54
CA LEU A 72 12.18 19.32 -3.66
C LEU A 72 13.51 19.21 -2.89
N SER A 73 13.54 18.45 -1.79
CA SER A 73 14.75 18.20 -1.00
C SER A 73 15.64 17.12 -1.60
N GLN A 74 15.14 16.33 -2.55
CA GLN A 74 15.95 15.38 -3.28
C GLN A 74 16.96 16.17 -4.12
N ASP A 75 18.16 16.33 -3.58
CA ASP A 75 19.27 17.02 -4.23
C ASP A 75 19.46 16.40 -5.62
N ARG A 76 19.25 17.19 -6.68
CA ARG A 76 19.31 16.72 -8.08
C ARG A 76 20.71 16.32 -8.52
N ARG A 77 21.67 16.40 -7.61
CA ARG A 77 23.05 16.03 -7.84
C ARG A 77 23.16 14.52 -7.82
N ILE A 78 23.36 13.95 -9.01
CA ILE A 78 23.73 12.55 -9.17
C ILE A 78 25.11 12.38 -8.52
N LEU A 79 25.14 12.01 -7.24
CA LEU A 79 26.38 11.64 -6.56
C LEU A 79 26.78 10.25 -7.07
N ILE A 80 27.78 10.21 -7.95
CA ILE A 80 28.41 8.96 -8.37
C ILE A 80 29.55 8.69 -7.39
N THR A 81 29.28 7.89 -6.36
CA THR A 81 30.33 7.26 -5.56
C THR A 81 31.01 6.20 -6.43
N ARG A 82 32.34 6.29 -6.59
CA ARG A 82 33.15 5.23 -7.20
C ARG A 82 33.58 4.29 -6.07
N ASP A 83 33.36 2.99 -6.25
CA ASP A 83 33.81 1.97 -5.30
C ASP A 83 35.33 2.01 -5.10
N GLU A 84 35.76 1.55 -3.93
CA GLU A 84 37.17 1.52 -3.52
C GLU A 84 38.03 0.69 -4.49
N THR A 85 39.33 0.99 -4.45
CA THR A 85 40.40 0.45 -5.28
C THR A 85 40.23 -1.04 -5.60
N GLY A 86 40.09 -1.37 -6.89
CA GLY A 86 40.01 -2.77 -7.37
C GLY A 86 38.62 -3.26 -7.82
N GLY A 87 37.57 -2.42 -7.80
CA GLY A 87 36.22 -2.80 -8.22
C GLY A 87 36.01 -3.00 -9.74
N GLU A 88 34.93 -3.70 -10.08
CA GLU A 88 34.47 -3.93 -11.47
C GLU A 88 33.88 -2.67 -12.13
N THR A 89 33.85 -2.65 -13.46
CA THR A 89 33.30 -1.53 -14.23
C THR A 89 31.78 -1.51 -14.12
N THR A 90 31.19 -0.42 -13.62
CA THR A 90 29.73 -0.26 -13.53
C THR A 90 29.19 0.56 -14.69
N GLU A 91 28.17 0.06 -15.38
CA GLU A 91 27.40 0.83 -16.35
C GLU A 91 26.25 1.56 -15.66
N LYS A 92 26.10 2.87 -15.91
CA LYS A 92 24.98 3.66 -15.38
C LYS A 92 24.27 4.38 -16.53
N GLN A 93 22.96 4.15 -16.67
CA GLN A 93 22.15 4.77 -17.72
C GLN A 93 21.70 6.19 -17.29
N ILE A 94 21.86 7.17 -18.17
CA ILE A 94 21.48 8.57 -17.96
C ILE A 94 20.63 9.02 -19.15
N ARG A 95 19.46 9.61 -18.92
CA ARG A 95 18.59 10.16 -19.98
C ARG A 95 18.89 11.63 -20.23
N ILE A 96 19.14 12.01 -21.48
CA ILE A 96 19.41 13.38 -21.90
C ILE A 96 18.19 13.91 -22.65
N LYS A 97 17.54 14.93 -22.08
CA LYS A 97 16.37 15.58 -22.67
C LYS A 97 16.77 16.84 -23.42
N THR A 98 16.60 16.83 -24.73
CA THR A 98 16.79 18.01 -25.60
C THR A 98 15.42 18.58 -26.00
N LYS A 99 15.34 19.82 -26.50
CA LYS A 99 14.07 20.47 -26.91
C LYS A 99 13.24 19.71 -27.96
N LYS A 100 13.77 18.64 -28.58
CA LYS A 100 13.11 17.89 -29.65
C LYS A 100 13.10 16.36 -29.49
N ASP A 101 13.99 15.76 -28.67
CA ASP A 101 14.03 14.31 -28.44
C ASP A 101 14.58 13.95 -27.05
N ASP A 102 14.26 12.73 -26.60
CA ASP A 102 14.58 12.12 -25.29
C ASP A 102 15.44 10.86 -25.50
N ASP A 103 16.77 10.96 -25.40
CA ASP A 103 17.70 9.85 -25.64
C ASP A 103 18.31 9.30 -24.33
N ILE A 104 18.57 7.99 -24.27
CA ILE A 104 19.19 7.30 -23.12
C ILE A 104 20.65 7.01 -23.47
N TYR A 105 21.58 7.47 -22.64
CA TYR A 105 23.02 7.28 -22.80
C TYR A 105 23.61 6.45 -21.65
N SER A 106 24.35 5.37 -21.97
CA SER A 106 25.02 4.51 -21.00
C SER A 106 26.43 5.02 -20.70
N LEU A 107 26.68 5.47 -19.47
CA LEU A 107 28.00 5.92 -19.01
C LEU A 107 28.73 4.79 -18.29
N THR A 108 29.86 4.35 -18.85
CA THR A 108 30.75 3.32 -18.28
C THR A 108 31.77 3.97 -17.32
N ILE A 109 31.76 3.61 -16.04
CA ILE A 109 32.63 4.21 -15.01
C ILE A 109 33.75 3.24 -14.62
N ARG A 110 35.02 3.66 -14.77
CA ARG A 110 36.22 2.86 -14.42
C ARG A 110 36.77 3.21 -13.01
N PRO A 111 37.45 2.26 -12.31
CA PRO A 111 37.96 2.45 -10.94
C PRO A 111 39.16 3.40 -10.83
N LYS A 112 39.48 3.82 -9.59
CA LYS A 112 40.49 4.85 -9.25
C LYS A 112 41.93 4.40 -9.54
N GLY A 113 42.74 5.32 -10.07
CA GLY A 113 44.19 5.15 -10.22
C GLY A 113 45.01 5.63 -9.00
N TYR A 114 46.24 5.12 -8.83
CA TYR A 114 47.16 5.52 -7.76
C TYR A 114 47.72 6.93 -7.96
N THR A 115 48.10 7.59 -6.86
CA THR A 115 48.91 8.82 -6.90
C THR A 115 50.41 8.49 -6.94
N LYS A 116 51.27 9.42 -7.39
CA LYS A 116 52.72 9.18 -7.55
C LYS A 116 53.41 8.62 -6.30
N SER A 117 53.01 9.05 -5.09
CA SER A 117 53.56 8.53 -3.83
C SER A 117 53.06 7.10 -3.54
N GLN A 118 51.79 6.82 -3.82
CA GLN A 118 51.17 5.52 -3.61
C GLN A 118 51.67 4.47 -4.62
N ILE A 119 52.11 4.88 -5.81
CA ILE A 119 52.76 4.00 -6.79
C ILE A 119 54.05 3.43 -6.19
N THR A 120 54.89 4.27 -5.57
CA THR A 120 56.12 3.82 -4.93
C THR A 120 55.83 2.84 -3.78
N ASP A 121 54.89 3.17 -2.90
CA ASP A 121 54.53 2.29 -1.78
C ASP A 121 53.92 0.96 -2.26
N ALA A 122 53.12 0.99 -3.33
CA ALA A 122 52.56 -0.21 -3.93
C ALA A 122 53.65 -1.08 -4.59
N LEU A 123 54.63 -0.49 -5.27
CA LEU A 123 55.78 -1.20 -5.84
C LEU A 123 56.67 -1.81 -4.75
N ASP A 124 56.86 -1.12 -3.61
CA ASP A 124 57.62 -1.65 -2.47
C ASP A 124 56.89 -2.83 -1.80
N ARG A 125 55.56 -2.73 -1.63
CA ARG A 125 54.73 -3.87 -1.20
C ARG A 125 54.78 -5.03 -2.21
N GLY A 126 54.76 -4.71 -3.50
CA GLY A 126 54.86 -5.67 -4.58
C GLY A 126 56.20 -6.42 -4.58
N GLU A 127 57.31 -5.72 -4.36
CA GLU A 127 58.62 -6.35 -4.20
C GLU A 127 58.66 -7.34 -3.03
N LYS A 128 58.07 -6.96 -1.89
CA LYS A 128 57.98 -7.85 -0.72
C LYS A 128 57.12 -9.07 -1.03
N TYR A 129 55.97 -8.88 -1.68
CA TYR A 129 55.07 -9.96 -2.09
C TYR A 129 55.76 -10.95 -3.04
N LEU A 130 56.50 -10.44 -4.03
CA LEU A 130 57.25 -11.27 -4.98
C LEU A 130 58.33 -12.10 -4.28
N LYS A 131 59.09 -11.54 -3.32
CA LYS A 131 60.11 -12.30 -2.59
C LYS A 131 59.51 -13.42 -1.74
N GLU A 132 58.33 -13.21 -1.15
CA GLU A 132 57.64 -14.20 -0.32
C GLU A 132 56.99 -15.32 -1.15
N HIS A 133 56.37 -14.98 -2.28
CA HIS A 133 55.57 -15.94 -3.07
C HIS A 133 56.36 -16.66 -4.18
N LEU A 134 57.54 -16.16 -4.55
CA LEU A 134 58.36 -16.77 -5.62
C LEU A 134 59.03 -18.08 -5.23
N VAL A 135 59.30 -18.32 -3.94
CA VAL A 135 59.96 -19.56 -3.47
C VAL A 135 59.03 -20.78 -3.59
N ALA A 136 57.71 -20.58 -3.66
CA ALA A 136 56.70 -21.62 -3.84
C ALA A 136 56.95 -22.86 -2.95
N LYS A 137 57.22 -24.03 -3.55
CA LYS A 137 57.49 -25.31 -2.86
C LYS A 137 58.99 -25.67 -2.79
N ASN A 138 59.89 -24.74 -3.10
CA ASN A 138 61.35 -24.94 -3.02
C ASN A 138 61.88 -24.58 -1.62
N LYS A 139 63.03 -25.13 -1.22
CA LYS A 139 63.59 -24.87 0.13
C LYS A 139 64.09 -23.43 0.28
N SER A 140 64.63 -22.85 -0.79
CA SER A 140 65.04 -21.46 -0.87
C SER A 140 65.27 -21.05 -2.32
N ILE A 141 65.39 -19.75 -2.60
CA ILE A 141 65.74 -19.23 -3.93
C ILE A 141 67.15 -19.64 -4.41
N ASN A 142 67.96 -20.16 -3.47
CA ASN A 142 69.31 -20.65 -3.71
C ASN A 142 69.35 -22.16 -3.99
N GLU A 143 68.21 -22.86 -3.92
CA GLU A 143 68.10 -24.30 -4.23
C GLU A 143 66.76 -24.56 -4.94
N VAL A 144 66.69 -24.22 -6.23
CA VAL A 144 65.47 -24.36 -7.04
C VAL A 144 65.56 -25.60 -7.93
N SER A 145 64.64 -26.55 -7.72
CA SER A 145 64.54 -27.81 -8.49
C SER A 145 63.15 -28.09 -9.05
N LYS A 146 62.15 -27.29 -8.65
CA LYS A 146 60.74 -27.38 -9.04
C LYS A 146 60.24 -26.03 -9.55
N HIS A 147 59.12 -26.05 -10.27
CA HIS A 147 58.44 -24.88 -10.83
C HIS A 147 58.34 -23.71 -9.81
N LEU A 148 58.67 -22.51 -10.28
CA LEU A 148 58.57 -21.26 -9.52
C LEU A 148 57.20 -20.64 -9.76
N GLU A 149 56.52 -20.18 -8.70
CA GLU A 149 55.29 -19.42 -8.86
C GLU A 149 55.64 -17.99 -9.25
N MET A 150 55.48 -17.68 -10.55
CA MET A 150 55.72 -16.36 -11.14
C MET A 150 54.37 -15.64 -11.35
N PRO A 151 53.82 -14.94 -10.34
CA PRO A 151 52.54 -14.28 -10.49
C PRO A 151 52.63 -13.14 -11.52
N SER A 152 51.67 -13.10 -12.44
CA SER A 152 51.52 -12.01 -13.43
C SER A 152 50.73 -10.81 -12.89
N LYS A 153 50.00 -11.00 -11.79
CA LYS A 153 49.23 -9.96 -11.05
C LYS A 153 49.37 -10.17 -9.54
N ILE A 154 49.48 -9.08 -8.80
CA ILE A 154 49.56 -9.09 -7.33
C ILE A 154 48.15 -8.97 -6.75
N GLN A 155 47.73 -9.89 -5.89
CA GLN A 155 46.38 -9.86 -5.31
C GLN A 155 46.21 -8.61 -4.42
N GLY A 156 45.15 -7.83 -4.67
CA GLY A 156 44.85 -6.61 -3.92
C GLY A 156 45.54 -5.33 -4.40
N GLU A 157 46.41 -5.41 -5.42
CA GLU A 157 47.11 -4.25 -5.99
C GLU A 157 46.99 -4.23 -7.53
N ASN A 158 46.89 -3.05 -8.15
CA ASN A 158 46.82 -2.92 -9.62
C ASN A 158 48.24 -2.88 -10.24
N ILE A 159 49.07 -3.89 -9.93
CA ILE A 159 50.45 -4.04 -10.44
C ILE A 159 50.51 -5.24 -11.38
N THR A 160 51.04 -5.03 -12.58
CA THR A 160 51.33 -6.11 -13.54
C THR A 160 52.81 -6.46 -13.45
N VAL A 161 53.13 -7.76 -13.38
CA VAL A 161 54.52 -8.24 -13.32
C VAL A 161 54.84 -9.03 -14.58
N GLN A 162 55.90 -8.63 -15.27
CA GLN A 162 56.46 -9.35 -16.41
C GLN A 162 57.81 -9.94 -16.03
N TRP A 163 58.04 -11.19 -16.36
CA TRP A 163 59.25 -11.92 -16.01
C TRP A 163 60.14 -12.06 -17.24
N GLN A 164 61.42 -11.79 -17.08
CA GLN A 164 62.42 -12.01 -18.13
C GLN A 164 63.62 -12.73 -17.53
N SER A 165 63.98 -13.88 -18.10
CA SER A 165 65.14 -14.67 -17.68
C SER A 165 66.37 -14.31 -18.50
N ASP A 166 67.54 -14.17 -17.85
CA ASP A 166 68.82 -13.99 -18.55
C ASP A 166 69.22 -15.24 -19.36
N ASP A 167 68.73 -16.44 -18.97
CA ASP A 167 68.89 -17.68 -19.72
C ASP A 167 67.55 -18.46 -19.80
N PRO A 168 66.73 -18.21 -20.84
CA PRO A 168 65.46 -18.88 -21.06
C PRO A 168 65.57 -20.40 -21.26
N ALA A 169 66.77 -20.94 -21.54
CA ALA A 169 66.98 -22.38 -21.70
C ALA A 169 67.07 -23.11 -20.34
N VAL A 170 67.19 -22.37 -19.23
CA VAL A 170 67.27 -22.91 -17.87
C VAL A 170 66.03 -22.58 -17.05
N ILE A 171 65.50 -21.35 -17.15
CA ILE A 171 64.21 -20.95 -16.56
C ILE A 171 63.45 -20.11 -17.59
N ASP A 172 62.22 -20.50 -17.96
CA ASP A 172 61.38 -19.71 -18.86
C ASP A 172 60.55 -18.64 -18.13
N GLU A 173 59.91 -17.75 -18.91
CA GLU A 173 59.09 -16.63 -18.43
C GLU A 173 57.79 -17.08 -17.73
N GLU A 174 57.49 -18.38 -17.76
CA GLU A 174 56.30 -19.00 -17.19
C GLU A 174 56.60 -19.71 -15.85
N GLY A 175 57.87 -19.70 -15.41
CA GLY A 175 58.31 -20.30 -14.15
C GLY A 175 58.74 -21.75 -14.24
N ASN A 176 58.84 -22.32 -15.45
CA ASN A 176 59.33 -23.68 -15.65
C ASN A 176 60.86 -23.72 -15.57
N VAL A 177 61.37 -24.67 -14.82
CA VAL A 177 62.81 -24.86 -14.59
C VAL A 177 63.27 -26.11 -15.36
N PHE A 178 64.14 -25.92 -16.36
CA PHE A 178 64.69 -26.97 -17.21
C PHE A 178 66.00 -27.52 -16.65
N SER A 179 65.90 -28.15 -15.48
CA SER A 179 67.02 -28.72 -14.71
C SER A 179 67.80 -29.86 -15.41
N LYS A 180 67.47 -30.22 -16.66
CA LYS A 180 68.23 -31.16 -17.50
C LYS A 180 69.36 -30.52 -18.31
N ASN A 181 69.29 -29.21 -18.54
CA ASN A 181 70.26 -28.49 -19.38
C ASN A 181 71.53 -28.09 -18.62
N VAL A 182 71.59 -28.41 -17.33
CA VAL A 182 72.60 -27.93 -16.39
C VAL A 182 73.30 -29.12 -15.74
N LYS A 183 74.63 -29.24 -15.91
CA LYS A 183 75.46 -30.34 -15.36
C LYS A 183 76.13 -30.00 -14.01
N LYS A 184 76.11 -28.73 -13.60
CA LYS A 184 76.64 -28.17 -12.36
C LYS A 184 75.82 -26.93 -11.99
N ASP A 185 75.68 -26.62 -10.71
CA ASP A 185 74.92 -25.45 -10.20
C ASP A 185 75.14 -24.20 -11.07
N TYR A 186 74.04 -23.69 -11.63
CA TYR A 186 74.06 -22.56 -12.56
C TYR A 186 73.16 -21.44 -12.02
N ILE A 187 73.74 -20.25 -11.87
CA ILE A 187 73.05 -19.05 -11.39
C ILE A 187 72.49 -18.30 -12.59
N VAL A 188 71.18 -18.13 -12.62
CA VAL A 188 70.44 -17.35 -13.63
C VAL A 188 69.80 -16.17 -12.93
N ASN A 189 69.93 -14.96 -13.47
CA ASN A 189 69.16 -13.82 -12.94
C ASN A 189 67.80 -13.76 -13.63
N LEU A 190 66.76 -13.63 -12.81
CA LEU A 190 65.41 -13.32 -13.25
C LEU A 190 65.15 -11.83 -13.03
N ASN A 191 64.68 -11.16 -14.07
CA ASN A 191 64.30 -9.76 -14.04
C ASN A 191 62.76 -9.69 -13.94
N ALA A 192 62.25 -9.31 -12.77
CA ALA A 192 60.84 -9.03 -12.56
C ALA A 192 60.58 -7.55 -12.88
N ARG A 193 59.95 -7.28 -14.02
CA ARG A 193 59.51 -5.94 -14.41
C ARG A 193 58.11 -5.70 -13.87
N MET A 194 58.02 -4.96 -12.77
CA MET A 194 56.76 -4.50 -12.20
C MET A 194 56.36 -3.17 -12.86
N GLU A 195 55.16 -3.11 -13.43
CA GLU A 195 54.60 -1.92 -14.03
C GLU A 195 53.32 -1.51 -13.30
N CYS A 196 53.28 -0.26 -12.85
CA CYS A 196 52.11 0.38 -12.26
C CYS A 196 51.95 1.77 -12.87
N GLN A 197 50.91 1.95 -13.68
CA GLN A 197 50.54 3.26 -14.26
C GLN A 197 51.67 4.00 -15.01
N GLY A 198 52.47 3.27 -15.79
CA GLY A 198 53.56 3.82 -16.60
C GLY A 198 54.92 3.91 -15.89
N GLU A 199 54.97 3.76 -14.56
CA GLU A 199 56.21 3.63 -13.81
C GLU A 199 56.65 2.16 -13.78
N VAL A 200 57.92 1.93 -14.12
CA VAL A 200 58.49 0.59 -14.28
C VAL A 200 59.62 0.41 -13.28
N ARG A 201 59.56 -0.66 -12.48
CA ARG A 201 60.66 -1.08 -11.61
C ARG A 201 61.11 -2.50 -11.97
N ILE A 202 62.40 -2.65 -12.23
CA ILE A 202 63.00 -3.95 -12.57
C ILE A 202 63.74 -4.47 -11.34
N LEU A 203 63.29 -5.60 -10.80
CA LEU A 203 63.94 -6.30 -9.71
C LEU A 203 64.78 -7.45 -10.26
N LYS A 204 66.09 -7.44 -10.01
CA LYS A 204 66.99 -8.53 -10.41
C LYS A 204 67.11 -9.53 -9.28
N ILE A 205 66.77 -10.78 -9.54
CA ILE A 205 66.76 -11.85 -8.55
C ILE A 205 67.68 -12.98 -9.05
N PRO A 206 68.84 -13.21 -8.42
CA PRO A 206 69.69 -14.35 -8.76
C PRO A 206 69.07 -15.66 -8.24
N VAL A 207 68.92 -16.66 -9.10
CA VAL A 207 68.34 -17.97 -8.79
C VAL A 207 69.36 -19.06 -9.13
N CYS A 208 69.61 -19.99 -8.20
CA CYS A 208 70.52 -21.12 -8.43
C CYS A 208 69.72 -22.40 -8.74
N VAL A 209 69.96 -22.98 -9.92
CA VAL A 209 69.24 -24.15 -10.44
C VAL A 209 70.07 -25.42 -10.26
N VAL A 210 69.50 -26.44 -9.63
CA VAL A 210 70.12 -27.75 -9.35
C VAL A 210 69.51 -28.87 -10.22
N PRO A 211 70.26 -29.94 -10.59
CA PRO A 211 69.80 -30.96 -11.53
C PRO A 211 68.64 -31.79 -10.98
N GLY A 212 67.57 -31.97 -11.75
CA GLY A 212 66.34 -32.62 -11.30
C GLY A 212 65.42 -32.99 -12.47
N ASN A 213 64.47 -33.92 -12.24
CA ASN A 213 63.76 -34.63 -13.32
C ASN A 213 62.25 -34.42 -13.17
N SER A 214 61.61 -33.67 -14.08
CA SER A 214 60.16 -33.72 -14.30
C SER A 214 59.75 -33.11 -15.66
N GLY A 215 58.60 -33.54 -16.17
CA GLY A 215 58.22 -33.50 -17.60
C GLY A 215 57.27 -32.38 -18.05
N LYS A 216 57.05 -32.37 -19.37
CA LYS A 216 56.45 -31.35 -20.26
C LYS A 216 54.95 -31.03 -20.05
N ARG A 217 54.53 -29.82 -20.43
CA ARG A 217 53.37 -29.51 -21.33
C ARG A 217 53.36 -28.04 -21.79
N VAL A 218 52.62 -27.76 -22.89
CA VAL A 218 52.64 -26.56 -23.77
C VAL A 218 51.23 -25.91 -23.86
N SER A 219 51.11 -24.60 -24.13
CA SER A 219 50.14 -23.95 -25.07
C SER A 219 50.23 -22.41 -25.01
N GLU A 220 50.67 -21.69 -26.05
CA GLU A 220 49.91 -21.11 -27.19
C GLU A 220 48.71 -20.19 -26.88
N LYS A 221 48.90 -18.86 -26.95
CA LYS A 221 48.33 -17.91 -27.95
C LYS A 221 48.32 -16.46 -27.42
N GLN A 222 49.28 -15.66 -27.86
CA GLN A 222 49.25 -14.19 -27.76
C GLN A 222 49.45 -13.57 -29.14
N LYS A 223 48.33 -13.36 -29.84
CA LYS A 223 48.13 -12.29 -30.82
C LYS A 223 46.75 -11.71 -30.45
N ILE A 224 46.57 -10.40 -30.59
CA ILE A 224 45.33 -9.61 -30.29
C ILE A 224 45.39 -8.75 -28.99
N ILE A 225 46.54 -8.22 -28.58
CA ILE A 225 46.58 -7.10 -27.59
C ILE A 225 47.57 -6.00 -28.03
N ALA A 226 47.52 -5.63 -29.31
CA ALA A 226 48.27 -4.50 -29.85
C ALA A 226 47.38 -3.34 -30.33
N ASP A 227 46.06 -3.57 -30.48
CA ASP A 227 45.15 -2.58 -31.08
C ASP A 227 44.33 -1.74 -30.08
N LEU A 228 44.50 -1.94 -28.77
CA LEU A 228 43.75 -1.18 -27.73
C LEU A 228 44.53 -0.01 -27.11
N LYS A 229 45.75 0.29 -27.59
CA LYS A 229 46.62 1.36 -27.07
C LYS A 229 46.42 2.75 -27.69
N LYS A 230 45.53 2.93 -28.67
CA LYS A 230 45.38 4.21 -29.40
C LYS A 230 44.16 5.06 -29.05
N LEU A 231 43.38 4.69 -28.03
CA LEU A 231 42.17 5.45 -27.65
C LEU A 231 42.15 5.96 -26.20
N GLU A 232 43.18 5.69 -25.40
CA GLU A 232 43.26 6.15 -24.00
C GLU A 232 43.89 7.54 -23.82
N GLU A 233 44.58 8.07 -24.81
CA GLU A 233 45.52 9.18 -24.59
C GLU A 233 44.87 10.57 -24.42
N LYS A 234 43.54 10.73 -24.56
CA LYS A 234 42.96 12.08 -24.68
C LYS A 234 42.23 12.64 -23.45
N TYR A 235 41.86 11.85 -22.43
CA TYR A 235 41.02 12.39 -21.33
C TYR A 235 41.21 11.76 -19.91
N ILE A 236 42.43 11.35 -19.52
CA ILE A 236 42.69 10.65 -18.21
C ILE A 236 43.35 11.56 -17.15
N THR A 237 42.91 12.81 -16.98
CA THR A 237 43.68 13.74 -16.10
C THR A 237 42.86 14.77 -15.34
N LYS A 238 41.71 14.44 -14.74
CA LYS A 238 41.14 15.29 -13.66
C LYS A 238 40.53 14.49 -12.51
N GLU A 239 40.93 14.86 -11.29
CA GLU A 239 40.69 14.18 -10.01
C GLU A 239 39.25 14.29 -9.48
N GLN A 240 38.51 15.32 -9.86
CA GLN A 240 37.08 15.50 -9.58
C GLN A 240 36.51 16.34 -10.71
N PHE A 241 35.32 16.01 -11.22
CA PHE A 241 34.63 16.90 -12.14
C PHE A 241 33.15 16.98 -11.78
N TYR A 242 32.70 18.21 -11.50
CA TYR A 242 31.29 18.53 -11.46
C TYR A 242 30.75 18.45 -12.88
N LEU A 243 29.75 17.61 -13.12
CA LEU A 243 28.98 17.71 -14.36
C LEU A 243 28.36 19.12 -14.38
N PRO A 244 28.66 19.99 -15.36
CA PRO A 244 28.01 21.28 -15.44
C PRO A 244 26.51 21.01 -15.62
N ASP A 245 25.67 21.66 -14.80
CA ASP A 245 24.20 21.56 -14.88
C ASP A 245 23.63 21.90 -16.28
N VAL A 246 24.47 22.39 -17.20
CA VAL A 246 24.16 22.66 -18.60
C VAL A 246 25.37 22.38 -19.48
N ILE A 247 25.30 21.37 -20.34
CA ILE A 247 26.11 21.33 -21.57
C ILE A 247 25.15 21.70 -22.71
N ARG A 248 25.25 22.95 -23.17
CA ARG A 248 24.58 23.47 -24.38
C ARG A 248 23.08 23.11 -24.50
N GLN A 249 22.28 23.58 -23.55
CA GLN A 249 20.80 23.63 -23.59
C GLN A 249 20.03 22.31 -23.33
N GLY A 250 20.56 21.37 -22.54
CA GLY A 250 19.81 20.24 -21.99
C GLY A 250 20.00 20.11 -20.48
N ARG A 251 18.92 19.88 -19.72
CA ARG A 251 18.98 19.57 -18.28
C ARG A 251 19.09 18.05 -18.11
N LEU A 252 20.03 17.59 -17.30
CA LEU A 252 20.17 16.19 -16.95
C LEU A 252 19.21 15.87 -15.80
N LEU A 253 18.31 14.90 -16.00
CA LEU A 253 17.39 14.41 -14.98
C LEU A 253 17.73 12.93 -14.70
N PRO A 254 17.69 12.47 -13.44
CA PRO A 254 17.77 11.05 -13.13
C PRO A 254 16.69 10.28 -13.88
N ALA A 255 17.07 9.19 -14.55
CA ALA A 255 16.14 8.28 -15.18
C ALA A 255 15.63 7.27 -14.15
N ASP A 256 14.89 7.74 -13.15
CA ASP A 256 13.74 6.98 -12.67
C ASP A 256 12.87 7.78 -11.70
N ASN A 257 11.58 7.58 -11.92
CA ASN A 257 10.39 7.81 -11.10
C ASN A 257 9.35 8.54 -11.95
N GLU A 258 8.49 7.76 -12.61
CA GLU A 258 7.12 8.23 -12.82
C GLU A 258 6.67 8.79 -11.47
N SER A 259 6.41 10.09 -11.43
CA SER A 259 6.00 10.76 -10.20
C SER A 259 4.84 9.97 -9.63
N GLN A 260 4.96 9.43 -8.42
CA GLN A 260 3.85 8.76 -7.74
C GLN A 260 2.79 9.77 -7.26
N ILE A 261 3.05 11.07 -7.46
CA ILE A 261 2.20 12.21 -7.11
C ILE A 261 0.78 12.14 -7.71
N PRO A 262 0.56 11.83 -9.01
CA PRO A 262 -0.78 11.68 -9.58
C PRO A 262 -1.54 10.49 -8.97
N ALA A 263 -0.85 9.38 -8.66
CA ALA A 263 -1.47 8.22 -8.02
C ALA A 263 -1.90 8.53 -6.57
N ILE A 264 -1.06 9.24 -5.81
CA ILE A 264 -1.39 9.71 -4.45
C ILE A 264 -2.54 10.72 -4.49
N LEU A 265 -2.56 11.61 -5.48
CA LEU A 265 -3.67 12.56 -5.71
C LEU A 265 -4.99 11.83 -5.98
N PHE A 266 -4.97 10.85 -6.88
CA PHE A 266 -6.15 10.05 -7.21
C PHE A 266 -6.65 9.27 -5.98
N LEU A 267 -5.76 8.59 -5.27
CA LEU A 267 -6.09 7.82 -4.07
C LEU A 267 -6.70 8.71 -2.98
N GLY A 268 -6.15 9.91 -2.76
CA GLY A 268 -6.66 10.86 -1.77
C GLY A 268 -8.09 11.33 -2.07
N ILE A 269 -8.38 11.65 -3.32
CA ILE A 269 -9.73 12.04 -3.76
C ILE A 269 -10.72 10.88 -3.52
N VAL A 270 -10.34 9.65 -3.88
CA VAL A 270 -11.17 8.46 -3.68
C VAL A 270 -11.49 8.25 -2.20
N VAL A 271 -10.52 8.39 -1.30
CA VAL A 271 -10.73 8.25 0.15
C VAL A 271 -11.67 9.32 0.70
N ILE A 272 -11.52 10.58 0.28
CA ILE A 272 -12.41 11.67 0.74
C ILE A 272 -13.85 11.45 0.28
N VAL A 273 -14.04 11.04 -0.97
CA VAL A 273 -15.36 10.68 -1.51
C VAL A 273 -15.94 9.49 -0.75
N PHE A 274 -15.14 8.45 -0.50
CA PHE A 274 -15.58 7.27 0.24
C PHE A 274 -16.04 7.61 1.67
N LEU A 275 -15.28 8.45 2.39
CA LEU A 275 -15.65 8.89 3.75
C LEU A 275 -16.97 9.68 3.76
N TRP A 276 -17.23 10.48 2.73
CA TRP A 276 -18.51 11.20 2.58
C TRP A 276 -19.70 10.23 2.42
N TYR A 277 -19.53 9.19 1.59
CA TYR A 277 -20.58 8.20 1.35
C TYR A 277 -20.81 7.26 2.54
N HIS A 278 -19.74 6.81 3.20
CA HIS A 278 -19.81 5.86 4.32
C HIS A 278 -20.67 6.38 5.48
N GLU A 279 -20.48 7.65 5.89
CA GLU A 279 -21.28 8.24 6.98
C GLU A 279 -22.75 8.44 6.57
N ASN A 280 -23.05 8.49 5.27
CA ASN A 280 -24.43 8.55 4.80
C ASN A 280 -25.13 7.19 4.96
N GLU A 281 -24.40 6.09 4.86
CA GLU A 281 -24.93 4.73 4.92
C GLU A 281 -25.49 4.39 6.30
N LYS A 282 -24.83 4.81 7.38
CA LYS A 282 -25.30 4.61 8.76
C LYS A 282 -26.73 5.08 9.02
N TYR A 283 -27.13 6.21 8.43
CA TYR A 283 -28.48 6.75 8.61
C TYR A 283 -29.50 6.06 7.71
N LYS A 284 -29.09 5.60 6.52
CA LYS A 284 -29.92 4.73 5.69
C LYS A 284 -30.19 3.40 6.40
N GLU A 285 -29.16 2.81 7.01
CA GLU A 285 -29.30 1.59 7.81
C GLU A 285 -30.25 1.80 8.99
N GLN A 286 -30.11 2.89 9.74
CA GLN A 286 -31.05 3.21 10.83
C GLN A 286 -32.48 3.39 10.32
N LYS A 287 -32.66 4.05 9.17
CA LYS A 287 -33.97 4.20 8.53
C LYS A 287 -34.58 2.87 8.14
N LEU A 288 -33.78 1.99 7.54
CA LEU A 288 -34.21 0.66 7.15
C LEU A 288 -34.57 -0.18 8.38
N GLN A 289 -33.71 -0.21 9.40
CA GLN A 289 -33.97 -0.92 10.67
C GLN A 289 -35.25 -0.43 11.35
N THR A 290 -35.44 0.89 11.43
CA THR A 290 -36.64 1.49 12.03
C THR A 290 -37.89 1.09 11.26
N ARG A 291 -37.83 1.12 9.92
CA ARG A 291 -38.93 0.72 9.04
C ARG A 291 -39.27 -0.76 9.23
N ASP A 292 -38.26 -1.63 9.23
CA ASP A 292 -38.43 -3.07 9.39
C ASP A 292 -38.99 -3.43 10.76
N GLN A 293 -38.51 -2.76 11.83
CA GLN A 293 -39.06 -2.90 13.17
C GLN A 293 -40.52 -2.45 13.21
N SER A 294 -40.85 -1.34 12.55
CA SER A 294 -42.22 -0.82 12.47
C SER A 294 -43.16 -1.82 11.79
N VAL A 295 -42.74 -2.43 10.68
CA VAL A 295 -43.52 -3.47 9.98
C VAL A 295 -43.75 -4.69 10.87
N GLN A 296 -42.74 -5.13 11.62
CA GLN A 296 -42.84 -6.30 12.50
C GLN A 296 -43.79 -6.10 13.69
N GLU A 297 -43.89 -4.87 14.21
CA GLU A 297 -44.77 -4.52 15.34
C GLU A 297 -46.23 -4.33 14.91
N TYR A 298 -46.49 -4.10 13.62
CA TYR A 298 -47.83 -3.78 13.11
C TYR A 298 -48.90 -4.82 13.51
N PRO A 299 -48.70 -6.15 13.35
CA PRO A 299 -49.69 -7.14 13.74
C PRO A 299 -50.02 -7.10 15.24
N GLN A 300 -49.01 -6.89 16.09
CA GLN A 300 -49.21 -6.78 17.54
C GLN A 300 -50.06 -5.55 17.88
N ILE A 301 -49.79 -4.41 17.24
CA ILE A 301 -50.54 -3.18 17.47
C ILE A 301 -52.00 -3.35 17.02
N ILE A 302 -52.24 -3.91 15.83
CA ILE A 302 -53.61 -4.13 15.34
C ILE A 302 -54.37 -5.08 16.28
N THR A 303 -53.74 -6.17 16.73
CA THR A 303 -54.34 -7.11 17.68
C THR A 303 -54.76 -6.42 18.98
N GLN A 304 -53.87 -5.61 19.56
CA GLN A 304 -54.16 -4.87 20.79
C GLN A 304 -55.25 -3.81 20.55
N LEU A 305 -55.21 -3.10 19.42
CA LEU A 305 -56.21 -2.11 19.08
C LEU A 305 -57.60 -2.74 18.93
N MET A 306 -57.71 -3.89 18.24
CA MET A 306 -58.95 -4.64 18.14
C MET A 306 -59.45 -5.12 19.50
N LEU A 307 -58.55 -5.62 20.36
CA LEU A 307 -58.91 -6.05 21.71
C LEU A 307 -59.58 -4.90 22.50
N PHE A 308 -58.98 -3.71 22.49
CA PHE A 308 -59.52 -2.53 23.18
C PHE A 308 -60.79 -1.97 22.51
N LEU A 309 -60.86 -1.97 21.18
CA LEU A 309 -62.09 -1.56 20.49
C LEU A 309 -63.24 -2.54 20.76
N GLY A 310 -62.95 -3.84 20.88
CA GLY A 310 -63.91 -4.89 21.21
C GLY A 310 -64.52 -4.76 22.61
N THR A 311 -63.85 -4.09 23.54
CA THR A 311 -64.43 -3.77 24.87
C THR A 311 -65.32 -2.52 24.85
N GLY A 312 -65.52 -1.90 23.68
CA GLY A 312 -66.32 -0.69 23.51
C GLY A 312 -65.55 0.61 23.72
N MET A 313 -64.22 0.57 23.81
CA MET A 313 -63.42 1.79 23.92
C MET A 313 -63.50 2.63 22.63
N SER A 314 -63.39 3.96 22.78
CA SER A 314 -63.22 4.85 21.65
C SER A 314 -61.86 4.63 20.97
N VAL A 315 -61.73 5.03 19.71
CA VAL A 315 -60.47 4.88 18.94
C VAL A 315 -59.29 5.57 19.61
N THR A 316 -59.50 6.77 20.16
CA THR A 316 -58.46 7.51 20.87
C THR A 316 -58.06 6.82 22.16
N SER A 317 -59.03 6.35 22.95
CA SER A 317 -58.77 5.64 24.21
C SER A 317 -58.10 4.29 23.98
N ALA A 318 -58.49 3.57 22.92
CA ALA A 318 -57.87 2.31 22.53
C ALA A 318 -56.41 2.52 22.12
N LEU A 319 -56.11 3.57 21.35
CA LEU A 319 -54.73 3.92 20.97
C LEU A 319 -53.89 4.34 22.20
N GLU A 320 -54.46 5.10 23.13
CA GLU A 320 -53.83 5.43 24.40
C GLU A 320 -53.49 4.17 25.21
N ALA A 321 -54.42 3.21 25.29
CA ALA A 321 -54.20 1.94 25.99
C ALA A 321 -53.07 1.10 25.35
N VAL A 322 -53.00 1.04 24.02
CA VAL A 322 -51.88 0.41 23.30
C VAL A 322 -50.54 1.05 23.69
N THR A 323 -50.48 2.39 23.69
CA THR A 323 -49.24 3.10 24.06
C THR A 323 -48.87 2.93 25.52
N ALA A 324 -49.87 2.88 26.42
CA ALA A 324 -49.66 2.67 27.85
C ALA A 324 -49.14 1.26 28.15
N GLU A 325 -49.60 0.24 27.42
CA GLU A 325 -49.08 -1.13 27.58
C GLU A 325 -47.62 -1.23 27.12
N TYR A 326 -47.29 -0.58 26.00
CA TYR A 326 -45.90 -0.46 25.55
C TYR A 326 -45.01 0.26 26.57
N GLU A 327 -45.48 1.35 27.20
CA GLU A 327 -44.73 2.04 28.24
C GLU A 327 -44.44 1.15 29.45
N LYS A 328 -45.40 0.31 29.86
CA LYS A 328 -45.17 -0.66 30.94
C LYS A 328 -44.12 -1.70 30.54
N GLU A 329 -44.16 -2.23 29.32
CA GLU A 329 -43.13 -3.16 28.81
C GLU A 329 -41.75 -2.51 28.76
N GLN A 330 -41.69 -1.22 28.39
CA GLN A 330 -40.44 -0.44 28.38
C GLN A 330 -39.89 -0.21 29.79
N MET A 331 -40.73 0.16 30.77
CA MET A 331 -40.31 0.34 32.17
C MET A 331 -39.81 -0.95 32.82
N ARG A 332 -40.34 -2.10 32.41
CA ARG A 332 -39.88 -3.42 32.85
C ARG A 332 -38.56 -3.86 32.21
N GLY A 333 -38.03 -3.09 31.24
CA GLY A 333 -36.81 -3.43 30.51
C GLY A 333 -37.00 -4.48 29.40
N ASN A 334 -38.25 -4.86 29.09
CA ASN A 334 -38.55 -5.89 28.09
C ASN A 334 -38.48 -5.36 26.66
N LYS A 335 -38.65 -4.04 26.47
CA LYS A 335 -38.59 -3.38 25.16
C LYS A 335 -37.78 -2.09 25.21
N GLY A 336 -36.98 -1.87 24.17
CA GLY A 336 -36.30 -0.58 23.92
C GLY A 336 -37.26 0.45 23.34
N LYS A 337 -36.73 1.62 22.96
CA LYS A 337 -37.52 2.68 22.32
C LYS A 337 -37.88 2.29 20.87
N ILE A 338 -39.15 2.16 20.56
CA ILE A 338 -39.66 1.78 19.23
C ILE A 338 -40.38 2.96 18.58
N PHE A 339 -40.00 3.28 17.34
CA PHE A 339 -40.46 4.48 16.63
C PHE A 339 -41.99 4.59 16.47
N VAL A 340 -42.69 3.52 16.10
CA VAL A 340 -44.15 3.55 15.87
C VAL A 340 -44.95 3.88 17.12
N TYR A 341 -44.60 3.28 18.26
CA TYR A 341 -45.25 3.56 19.54
C TYR A 341 -45.00 5.00 20.00
N GLU A 342 -43.81 5.54 19.75
CA GLU A 342 -43.49 6.93 20.04
C GLU A 342 -44.29 7.92 19.17
N GLN A 343 -44.53 7.59 17.89
CA GLN A 343 -45.42 8.38 17.03
C GLN A 343 -46.87 8.29 17.52
N MET A 344 -47.36 7.11 17.88
CA MET A 344 -48.71 6.94 18.44
C MET A 344 -48.91 7.74 19.72
N LYS A 345 -47.95 7.67 20.65
CA LYS A 345 -47.95 8.48 21.89
C LYS A 345 -47.98 9.97 21.60
N LYS A 346 -47.20 10.42 20.60
CA LYS A 346 -47.23 11.81 20.16
C LYS A 346 -48.58 12.20 19.58
N THR A 347 -49.19 11.36 18.77
CA THR A 347 -50.54 11.57 18.21
C THR A 347 -51.59 11.66 19.32
N CYS A 348 -51.57 10.77 20.31
CA CYS A 348 -52.48 10.87 21.46
C CYS A 348 -52.32 12.21 22.18
N ARG A 349 -51.08 12.66 22.43
CA ARG A 349 -50.81 13.97 23.03
C ARG A 349 -51.30 15.13 22.17
N GLU A 350 -51.07 15.10 20.86
CA GLU A 350 -51.55 16.12 19.93
C GLU A 350 -53.09 16.24 20.02
N ILE A 351 -53.80 15.11 20.09
CA ILE A 351 -55.26 15.07 20.29
C ILE A 351 -55.65 15.65 21.66
N SER A 352 -54.97 15.27 22.74
CA SER A 352 -55.23 15.81 24.09
C SER A 352 -55.01 17.34 24.15
N PHE A 353 -54.10 17.88 23.33
CA PHE A 353 -53.86 19.32 23.19
C PHE A 353 -54.82 20.03 22.22
N GLY A 354 -55.87 19.35 21.74
CA GLY A 354 -56.92 19.94 20.92
C GLY A 354 -56.66 19.92 19.41
N VAL A 355 -55.66 19.17 18.93
CA VAL A 355 -55.52 18.92 17.48
C VAL A 355 -56.68 18.05 17.02
N PRO A 356 -57.39 18.40 15.92
CA PRO A 356 -58.47 17.57 15.40
C PRO A 356 -58.02 16.14 15.11
N GLN A 357 -58.79 15.14 15.56
CA GLN A 357 -58.44 13.72 15.45
C GLN A 357 -58.17 13.28 14.00
N THR A 358 -58.96 13.77 13.05
CA THR A 358 -58.79 13.50 11.62
C THR A 358 -57.41 13.92 11.12
N LYS A 359 -56.95 15.11 11.53
CA LYS A 359 -55.61 15.62 11.20
C LYS A 359 -54.53 14.84 11.92
N ALA A 360 -54.69 14.58 13.21
CA ALA A 360 -53.70 13.88 14.02
C ALA A 360 -53.45 12.45 13.52
N PHE A 361 -54.50 11.71 13.16
CA PHE A 361 -54.37 10.37 12.58
C PHE A 361 -53.79 10.39 11.16
N ALA A 362 -54.18 11.35 10.31
CA ALA A 362 -53.59 11.51 8.97
C ALA A 362 -52.08 11.79 9.05
N ASP A 363 -51.68 12.74 9.90
CA ASP A 363 -50.28 13.11 10.14
C ASP A 363 -49.48 11.92 10.71
N MET A 364 -50.10 11.08 11.55
CA MET A 364 -49.48 9.86 12.07
C MET A 364 -49.11 8.88 10.95
N GLY A 365 -50.05 8.56 10.05
CA GLY A 365 -49.80 7.65 8.93
C GLY A 365 -48.73 8.19 7.98
N GLN A 366 -48.77 9.49 7.71
CA GLN A 366 -47.76 10.16 6.88
C GLN A 366 -46.36 10.10 7.51
N LYS A 367 -46.25 10.41 8.81
CA LYS A 367 -44.96 10.40 9.54
C LYS A 367 -44.37 9.01 9.68
N ILE A 368 -45.20 7.98 9.88
CA ILE A 368 -44.72 6.59 9.97
C ILE A 368 -44.23 6.10 8.60
N GLY A 369 -44.90 6.48 7.51
CA GLY A 369 -44.42 6.25 6.14
C GLY A 369 -44.36 4.78 5.71
N VAL A 370 -44.95 3.88 6.49
CA VAL A 370 -45.10 2.45 6.18
C VAL A 370 -46.52 2.20 5.64
N PRO A 371 -46.69 1.50 4.50
CA PRO A 371 -48.01 1.32 3.86
C PRO A 371 -49.12 0.81 4.78
N SER A 372 -48.83 -0.18 5.64
CA SER A 372 -49.81 -0.73 6.58
C SER A 372 -50.31 0.30 7.60
N TYR A 373 -49.43 1.20 8.07
CA TYR A 373 -49.82 2.28 8.97
C TYR A 373 -50.52 3.44 8.24
N GLN A 374 -50.23 3.66 6.95
CA GLN A 374 -50.98 4.60 6.13
C GLN A 374 -52.42 4.12 5.90
N LYS A 375 -52.60 2.83 5.60
CA LYS A 375 -53.93 2.19 5.52
C LYS A 375 -54.67 2.31 6.85
N LEU A 376 -54.01 1.97 7.96
CA LEU A 376 -54.55 2.14 9.32
C LEU A 376 -54.98 3.59 9.57
N SER A 377 -54.13 4.57 9.28
CA SER A 377 -54.44 6.00 9.43
C SER A 377 -55.70 6.40 8.68
N VAL A 378 -55.87 5.96 7.42
CA VAL A 378 -57.08 6.21 6.63
C VAL A 378 -58.31 5.57 7.29
N LEU A 379 -58.20 4.34 7.80
CA LEU A 379 -59.30 3.66 8.50
C LEU A 379 -59.71 4.41 9.78
N LEU A 380 -58.74 4.86 10.59
CA LEU A 380 -58.98 5.65 11.80
C LEU A 380 -59.62 7.02 11.50
N VAL A 381 -59.27 7.65 10.37
CA VAL A 381 -59.93 8.88 9.94
C VAL A 381 -61.38 8.61 9.52
N GLN A 382 -61.63 7.52 8.80
CA GLN A 382 -62.99 7.14 8.36
C GLN A 382 -63.89 6.79 9.54
N SER A 383 -63.37 6.14 10.57
CA SER A 383 -64.13 5.74 11.75
C SER A 383 -64.70 6.92 12.54
N ILE A 384 -64.08 8.10 12.46
CA ILE A 384 -64.61 9.32 13.08
C ILE A 384 -65.95 9.70 12.46
N THR A 385 -66.13 9.48 11.16
CA THR A 385 -67.37 9.82 10.42
C THR A 385 -68.38 8.69 10.35
N ARG A 386 -67.94 7.43 10.38
CA ARG A 386 -68.77 6.23 10.17
C ARG A 386 -69.01 5.38 11.42
N GLY A 387 -68.37 5.72 12.54
CA GLY A 387 -68.46 4.99 13.80
C GLY A 387 -67.39 3.90 13.96
N SER A 388 -67.18 3.46 15.20
CA SER A 388 -66.13 2.48 15.58
C SER A 388 -66.48 1.03 15.19
N THR A 389 -67.75 0.70 14.98
CA THR A 389 -68.19 -0.66 14.62
C THR A 389 -67.74 -1.05 13.21
N ASP A 390 -67.91 -0.17 12.21
CA ASP A 390 -67.42 -0.40 10.84
C ASP A 390 -65.89 -0.52 10.82
N LEU A 391 -65.19 0.29 11.62
CA LEU A 391 -63.75 0.20 11.79
C LEU A 391 -63.33 -1.16 12.35
N PHE A 392 -64.03 -1.69 13.35
CA PHE A 392 -63.70 -2.97 13.95
C PHE A 392 -63.73 -4.12 12.93
N PHE A 393 -64.77 -4.18 12.07
CA PHE A 393 -64.84 -5.20 11.02
C PHE A 393 -63.69 -5.08 10.01
N ARG A 394 -63.37 -3.86 9.57
CA ARG A 394 -62.25 -3.62 8.64
C ARG A 394 -60.89 -3.94 9.26
N LEU A 395 -60.70 -3.64 10.54
CA LEU A 395 -59.48 -3.99 11.26
C LEU A 395 -59.33 -5.50 11.44
N LYS A 396 -60.43 -6.24 11.56
CA LYS A 396 -60.41 -7.70 11.67
C LYS A 396 -59.90 -8.36 10.39
N GLU A 397 -60.34 -7.89 9.23
CA GLU A 397 -59.80 -8.32 7.94
C GLU A 397 -58.30 -7.97 7.80
N GLU A 398 -57.92 -6.77 8.23
CA GLU A 398 -56.51 -6.32 8.20
C GLU A 398 -55.62 -7.13 9.14
N GLU A 399 -56.11 -7.52 10.32
CA GLU A 399 -55.33 -8.32 11.27
C GLU A 399 -55.04 -9.71 10.73
N GLU A 400 -56.03 -10.37 10.14
CA GLU A 400 -55.86 -11.68 9.52
C GLU A 400 -54.84 -11.61 8.38
N GLU A 401 -54.91 -10.56 7.56
CA GLU A 401 -53.93 -10.29 6.49
C GLU A 401 -52.52 -10.04 7.06
N ALA A 402 -52.40 -9.18 8.08
CA ALA A 402 -51.14 -8.83 8.72
C ALA A 402 -50.50 -10.04 9.45
N PHE A 403 -51.31 -10.87 10.09
CA PHE A 403 -50.88 -12.10 10.73
C PHE A 403 -50.40 -13.13 9.71
N PHE A 404 -51.12 -13.29 8.60
CA PHE A 404 -50.70 -14.14 7.48
C PHE A 404 -49.37 -13.66 6.89
N GLN A 405 -49.23 -12.35 6.63
CA GLN A 405 -47.98 -11.76 6.15
C GLN A 405 -46.83 -11.98 7.13
N ARG A 406 -47.06 -11.87 8.45
CA ARG A 406 -46.05 -12.17 9.47
C ARG A 406 -45.59 -13.61 9.43
N LYS A 407 -46.52 -14.57 9.25
CA LYS A 407 -46.20 -16.00 9.11
C LYS A 407 -45.35 -16.25 7.87
N GLU A 408 -45.71 -15.65 6.74
CA GLU A 408 -44.97 -15.77 5.49
C GLU A 408 -43.58 -15.13 5.57
N GLN A 409 -43.45 -13.95 6.20
CA GLN A 409 -42.16 -13.32 6.45
C GLN A 409 -41.27 -14.15 7.38
N ALA A 410 -41.83 -14.76 8.43
CA ALA A 410 -41.09 -15.65 9.30
C ALA A 410 -40.56 -16.86 8.52
N LYS A 411 -41.37 -17.42 7.61
CA LYS A 411 -40.95 -18.50 6.71
C LYS A 411 -39.81 -18.07 5.79
N ARG A 412 -39.95 -16.92 5.09
CA ARG A 412 -38.91 -16.38 4.21
C ARG A 412 -37.61 -16.09 4.95
N LYS A 413 -37.66 -15.50 6.14
CA LYS A 413 -36.46 -15.29 6.98
C LYS A 413 -35.82 -16.61 7.39
N GLY A 414 -36.62 -17.66 7.61
CA GLY A 414 -36.11 -19.02 7.82
C GLY A 414 -35.39 -19.56 6.59
N GLU A 415 -35.94 -19.36 5.39
CA GLU A 415 -35.33 -19.75 4.11
C GLU A 415 -34.04 -18.95 3.82
N GLU A 416 -34.04 -17.64 4.05
CA GLU A 416 -32.85 -16.77 3.93
C GLU A 416 -31.76 -17.14 4.92
N ALA A 417 -32.13 -17.43 6.18
CA ALA A 417 -31.18 -17.87 7.20
C ALA A 417 -30.56 -19.23 6.82
N SER A 418 -31.35 -20.16 6.31
CA SER A 418 -30.88 -21.44 5.79
C SER A 418 -29.89 -21.24 4.63
N THR A 419 -30.21 -20.35 3.68
CA THR A 419 -29.34 -20.04 2.53
C THR A 419 -28.05 -19.33 2.95
N LYS A 420 -28.12 -18.44 3.94
CA LYS A 420 -26.94 -17.73 4.48
C LYS A 420 -25.96 -18.68 5.17
N LEU A 421 -26.44 -19.80 5.71
CA LEU A 421 -25.60 -20.87 6.25
C LEU A 421 -24.92 -21.72 5.16
N LEU A 422 -25.47 -21.79 3.95
CA LEU A 422 -24.86 -22.52 2.82
C LEU A 422 -23.63 -21.82 2.25
N ALA A 423 -23.56 -20.49 2.27
CA ALA A 423 -22.43 -19.75 1.71
C ALA A 423 -21.08 -20.08 2.38
N PRO A 424 -20.95 -20.12 3.72
CA PRO A 424 -19.74 -20.61 4.39
C PRO A 424 -19.36 -22.05 4.02
N MET A 425 -20.35 -22.94 3.86
CA MET A 425 -20.10 -24.32 3.45
C MET A 425 -19.51 -24.41 2.04
N MET A 426 -19.99 -23.60 1.10
CA MET A 426 -19.44 -23.52 -0.26
C MET A 426 -17.99 -23.00 -0.27
N ILE A 427 -17.68 -21.99 0.55
CA ILE A 427 -16.31 -21.47 0.68
C ILE A 427 -15.37 -22.55 1.25
N MET A 428 -15.81 -23.25 2.30
CA MET A 428 -15.04 -24.36 2.88
C MET A 428 -14.78 -25.47 1.87
N LEU A 429 -15.76 -25.83 1.05
CA LEU A 429 -15.62 -26.81 -0.03
C LEU A 429 -14.52 -26.38 -1.03
N VAL A 430 -14.53 -25.12 -1.48
CA VAL A 430 -13.53 -24.60 -2.42
C VAL A 430 -12.13 -24.62 -1.82
N VAL A 431 -11.97 -24.25 -0.55
CA VAL A 431 -10.66 -24.30 0.14
C VAL A 431 -10.14 -25.74 0.22
N ILE A 432 -11.00 -26.70 0.57
CA ILE A 432 -10.63 -28.13 0.60
C ILE A 432 -10.23 -28.62 -0.79
N LEU A 433 -10.97 -28.23 -1.84
CA LEU A 433 -10.64 -28.59 -3.22
C LEU A 433 -9.24 -28.08 -3.63
N ILE A 434 -8.91 -26.83 -3.30
CA ILE A 434 -7.58 -26.26 -3.56
C ILE A 434 -6.49 -27.01 -2.79
N LEU A 435 -6.74 -27.32 -1.51
CA LEU A 435 -5.83 -28.10 -0.67
C LEU A 435 -5.56 -29.51 -1.21
N LEU A 436 -6.55 -30.14 -1.84
CA LEU A 436 -6.40 -31.45 -2.47
C LEU A 436 -5.75 -31.37 -3.87
N MET A 437 -6.06 -30.34 -4.66
CA MET A 437 -5.44 -30.15 -5.98
C MET A 437 -3.98 -29.73 -5.90
N PHE A 438 -3.58 -28.93 -4.92
CA PHE A 438 -2.21 -28.45 -4.79
C PHE A 438 -1.16 -29.59 -4.76
N PRO A 439 -1.27 -30.63 -3.90
CA PRO A 439 -0.33 -31.75 -3.91
C PRO A 439 -0.44 -32.61 -5.18
N ALA A 440 -1.63 -32.74 -5.77
CA ALA A 440 -1.82 -33.46 -7.02
C ALA A 440 -1.08 -32.77 -8.18
N LEU A 441 -1.18 -31.44 -8.29
CA LEU A 441 -0.49 -30.66 -9.30
C LEU A 441 1.03 -30.63 -9.06
N SER A 442 1.49 -30.61 -7.80
CA SER A 442 2.91 -30.68 -7.47
C SER A 442 3.52 -32.08 -7.68
N GLN A 443 2.71 -33.11 -7.90
CA GLN A 443 3.19 -34.46 -8.25
C GLN A 443 3.31 -34.67 -9.78
N PHE A 444 2.71 -33.80 -10.58
CA PHE A 444 2.78 -33.84 -12.05
C PHE A 444 3.75 -32.81 -12.66
N SER A 445 4.47 -32.03 -11.84
CA SER A 445 5.62 -31.21 -12.22
C SER A 445 6.87 -31.71 -11.50
#